data_AF-A0A529LRZ0-F1
#
_entry.id   AF-A0A529LRZ0-F1
#
_cell.length_a   1.000
_cell.length_b   1.000
_cell.length_c   1.000
_cell.angle_alpha   90.00
_cell.angle_beta   90.00
_cell.angle_gamma   90.00
#
_symmetry.space_group_name_H-M   'P 1'
#
loop_
_entity.id
_entity.type
_entity.pdbx_description
1 polymer ?
#
loop_
_entity_poly.entity_id
_entity_poly.type
_entity_poly.pdbx_seq_one_letter_code
_entity_poly.pdbx_strand_id
1 'polypeptide(L)'
;AQGFKMVIQFLSVIILARLLLPEDFGLVASVGPIVAFVGLLQNLGLQQALVQRKDISDRQLNQVFWISALVGLGSAVVVAALAPAIAGFYGDQRMLG
;
A
#
# COMPACT_ATOMS: atom_id res chain seq x y z
N ALA A 1 -0.75 -11.54 17.98
CA ALA A 1 -1.05 -10.44 17.04
C ALA A 1 -1.03 -10.89 15.57
N GLN A 2 0.06 -11.50 15.08
CA GLN A 2 0.22 -11.95 13.67
C GLN A 2 -0.90 -12.90 13.18
N GLY A 3 -1.23 -13.93 13.98
CA GLY A 3 -2.25 -14.92 13.59
C GLY A 3 -3.66 -14.33 13.42
N PHE A 4 -4.02 -13.36 14.25
CA PHE A 4 -5.29 -12.64 14.13
C PHE A 4 -5.38 -11.84 12.82
N LYS A 5 -4.28 -11.14 12.46
CA LYS A 5 -4.19 -10.40 11.18
C LYS A 5 -4.32 -11.34 9.98
N MET A 6 -3.67 -12.51 10.02
CA MET A 6 -3.78 -13.52 8.96
C MET A 6 -5.21 -14.05 8.82
N VAL A 7 -5.88 -14.36 9.93
CA VAL A 7 -7.28 -14.82 9.91
C VAL A 7 -8.19 -13.76 9.30
N ILE A 8 -8.06 -12.49 9.70
CA ILE A 8 -8.84 -11.40 9.11
C ILE A 8 -8.59 -11.26 7.62
N GLN A 9 -7.32 -11.32 7.19
CA GLN A 9 -6.96 -11.18 5.79
C GLN A 9 -7.51 -12.34 4.95
N PHE A 10 -7.42 -13.56 5.47
CA PHE A 10 -7.96 -14.76 4.82
C PHE A 10 -9.48 -14.68 4.67
N LEU A 11 -10.20 -14.31 5.73
CA LEU A 11 -11.65 -14.10 5.68
C LEU A 11 -12.03 -12.97 4.72
N SER A 12 -11.27 -11.87 4.70
CA SER A 12 -11.51 -10.76 3.78
C SER A 12 -11.39 -11.19 2.32
N VAL A 13 -10.38 -12.00 1.97
CA VAL A 13 -10.23 -12.55 0.62
C VAL A 13 -11.42 -13.43 0.23
N ILE A 14 -11.92 -14.27 1.14
CA ILE A 14 -13.10 -15.12 0.88
C ILE A 14 -14.36 -14.26 0.67
N ILE A 15 -14.54 -13.22 1.48
CA ILE A 15 -15.68 -12.32 1.37
C ILE A 15 -15.61 -11.57 0.03
N LEU A 16 -14.45 -11.00 -0.31
CA LEU A 16 -14.22 -10.34 -1.60
C LEU A 16 -14.46 -11.32 -2.76
N ALA A 17 -14.02 -12.57 -2.65
CA ALA A 17 -14.29 -13.62 -3.64
C ALA A 17 -15.78 -13.92 -3.86
N ARG A 18 -16.62 -13.67 -2.86
CA ARG A 18 -18.08 -13.85 -2.94
C ARG A 18 -18.82 -12.59 -3.38
N LEU A 19 -18.27 -11.41 -3.07
CA LEU A 19 -18.92 -10.12 -3.28
C LEU A 19 -18.59 -9.52 -4.65
N LEU A 20 -17.38 -9.78 -5.17
CA LEU A 20 -16.97 -9.33 -6.49
C LEU A 20 -17.50 -10.26 -7.57
N LEU A 21 -17.97 -9.69 -8.67
CA LEU A 21 -18.22 -10.47 -9.88
C LEU A 21 -16.87 -10.96 -10.45
N PRO A 22 -16.83 -12.10 -11.17
CA PRO A 22 -15.60 -12.64 -11.78
C PRO A 22 -14.83 -11.61 -12.63
N GLU A 23 -15.57 -10.64 -13.18
CA GLU A 23 -15.11 -9.54 -14.02
C GLU A 23 -14.27 -8.52 -13.24
N ASP A 24 -14.58 -8.31 -11.96
CA ASP A 24 -13.94 -7.30 -11.10
C ASP A 24 -12.63 -7.81 -10.49
N PHE A 25 -12.44 -9.14 -10.50
CA PHE A 25 -11.23 -9.76 -9.97
C PHE A 25 -9.99 -9.39 -10.76
N GLY A 26 -10.11 -9.23 -12.08
CA GLY A 26 -8.99 -8.79 -12.94
C GLY A 26 -8.50 -7.39 -12.58
N LEU A 27 -9.45 -6.48 -12.29
CA LEU A 27 -9.18 -5.12 -11.84
C LEU A 27 -8.52 -5.05 -10.46
N VAL A 28 -8.99 -5.84 -9.49
CA VAL A 28 -8.36 -5.86 -8.16
C VAL A 28 -6.97 -6.53 -8.21
N ALA A 29 -6.82 -7.59 -9.02
CA ALA A 29 -5.55 -8.29 -9.19
C ALA A 29 -4.48 -7.41 -9.85
N SER A 30 -4.86 -6.51 -10.78
CA SER A 30 -3.90 -5.61 -11.43
C SER A 30 -3.32 -4.55 -10.49
N VAL A 31 -4.09 -4.11 -9.51
CA VAL A 31 -3.66 -3.12 -8.51
C VAL A 31 -2.81 -3.75 -7.39
N GLY A 32 -2.95 -5.06 -7.17
CA GLY A 32 -2.24 -5.80 -6.12
C GLY A 32 -0.72 -5.59 -6.10
N PRO A 33 0.00 -5.79 -7.23
CA PRO A 33 1.44 -5.54 -7.31
C PRO A 33 1.84 -4.09 -6.96
N ILE A 34 1.04 -3.11 -7.37
CA ILE A 34 1.29 -1.68 -7.09
C ILE A 34 1.17 -1.43 -5.59
N VAL A 35 0.12 -1.94 -4.95
CA VAL A 35 -0.09 -1.82 -3.50
C VAL A 35 1.04 -2.51 -2.72
N ALA A 36 1.47 -3.69 -3.17
CA ALA A 36 2.59 -4.40 -2.57
C ALA A 36 3.91 -3.60 -2.68
N PHE A 37 4.17 -2.99 -3.83
CA PHE A 37 5.35 -2.16 -4.05
C PHE A 37 5.36 -0.89 -3.18
N VAL A 38 4.23 -0.18 -3.11
CA VAL A 38 4.08 0.98 -2.21
C VAL A 38 4.26 0.56 -0.75
N GLY A 39 3.71 -0.59 -0.36
CA GLY A 39 3.93 -1.15 0.97
C GLY A 39 5.40 -1.43 1.26
N LEU A 40 6.16 -1.92 0.27
CA LEU A 40 7.60 -2.14 0.41
C LEU A 40 8.35 -0.81 0.61
N LEU A 41 8.04 0.20 -0.19
CA LEU A 41 8.60 1.55 -0.07
C LEU A 41 8.34 2.17 1.31
N GLN A 42 7.13 2.04 1.84
CA GLN A 42 6.77 2.57 3.16
C GLN A 42 7.48 1.85 4.31
N ASN A 43 7.84 0.58 4.11
CA ASN A 43 8.59 -0.21 5.10
C ASN A 43 10.12 -0.07 4.95
N LEU A 44 10.62 0.74 4.01
CA LEU A 44 12.05 0.94 3.81
C LEU A 44 12.70 1.62 5.03
N GLY A 45 13.32 0.81 5.87
CA GLY A 45 14.45 1.17 6.72
C GLY A 45 14.20 2.13 7.89
N LEU A 46 13.17 2.99 7.84
CA LEU A 46 12.90 3.99 8.88
C LEU A 46 12.52 3.34 10.20
N GLN A 47 11.67 2.32 10.18
CA GLN A 47 11.32 1.57 11.38
C GLN A 47 12.51 0.77 11.93
N GLN A 48 13.34 0.20 11.06
CA GLN A 48 14.53 -0.57 11.47
C GLN A 48 15.63 0.34 12.05
N ALA A 49 15.82 1.53 11.47
CA ALA A 49 16.76 2.54 11.93
C ALA A 49 16.33 3.17 13.27
N LEU A 50 15.01 3.33 13.49
CA LEU A 50 14.45 3.74 14.77
C LEU A 50 14.64 2.67 15.85
N VAL A 51 14.31 1.41 15.57
CA VAL A 51 14.42 0.29 16.54
C VAL A 51 15.85 0.03 16.99
N GLN A 52 16.86 0.30 16.14
CA GLN A 52 18.27 0.14 16.52
C GLN A 52 18.83 1.26 17.41
N ARG A 53 18.14 2.40 17.58
CA ARG A 53 18.59 3.49 18.46
C ARG A 53 18.03 3.32 19.86
N LYS A 54 18.91 3.26 20.87
CA LYS A 54 18.55 3.16 22.29
C LYS A 54 18.00 4.47 22.87
N ASP A 55 18.50 5.62 22.41
CA ASP A 55 18.03 6.94 22.81
C ASP A 55 17.54 7.70 21.58
N ILE A 56 16.24 7.97 21.53
CA ILE A 56 15.60 8.74 20.47
C ILE A 56 15.04 10.00 21.11
N SER A 57 15.48 11.16 20.64
CA SER A 57 14.90 12.44 21.05
C SER A 57 13.56 12.69 20.36
N ASP A 58 12.67 13.47 20.99
CA ASP A 58 11.38 13.87 20.40
C ASP A 58 11.54 14.55 19.04
N ARG A 59 12.64 15.30 18.85
CA ARG A 59 12.98 15.93 17.57
C ARG A 59 13.24 14.90 16.47
N GLN A 60 13.90 13.78 16.79
CA GLN A 60 14.16 12.71 15.82
C GLN A 60 12.89 11.90 15.50
N LEU A 61 12.02 11.66 16.49
CA LEU A 61 10.71 11.05 16.23
C LEU A 61 9.89 11.91 15.28
N ASN A 62 9.83 13.22 15.52
CA ASN A 62 9.12 14.15 14.65
C ASN A 62 9.73 14.16 13.24
N GLN A 63 11.06 14.14 13.10
CA GLN A 63 11.73 14.03 11.79
C GLN A 63 11.35 12.75 11.05
N VAL A 64 11.38 11.60 11.72
CA VAL A 64 11.02 10.34 11.08
C VAL A 64 9.54 10.28 10.72
N PHE A 65 8.66 10.84 11.55
CA PHE A 65 7.25 11.02 11.23
C PHE A 65 7.07 11.83 9.94
N TRP A 66 7.67 13.02 9.84
CA TRP A 66 7.55 13.86 8.64
C TRP A 66 8.15 13.22 7.39
N ILE A 67 9.28 12.53 7.51
CA ILE A 67 9.86 11.77 6.38
C ILE A 67 8.89 10.68 5.93
N SER A 68 8.31 9.91 6.87
CA SER A 68 7.37 8.83 6.56
C SER A 68 6.10 9.37 5.92
N ALA A 69 5.58 10.49 6.43
CA ALA A 69 4.41 11.17 5.87
C ALA A 69 4.70 11.69 4.44
N LEU A 70 5.89 12.25 4.21
CA LEU A 70 6.26 12.79 2.89
C LEU A 70 6.52 11.68 1.86
N VAL A 71 7.11 10.56 2.28
CA VAL A 71 7.25 9.35 1.43
C VAL A 71 5.89 8.74 1.12
N GLY A 72 4.99 8.66 2.11
CA GLY A 72 3.62 8.17 1.92
C GLY A 72 2.83 9.06 0.95
N LEU A 73 2.86 10.38 1.16
CA LEU A 73 2.21 11.35 0.29
C LEU A 73 2.81 11.34 -1.12
N GLY A 74 4.13 11.31 -1.24
CA GLY A 74 4.83 11.22 -2.53
C GLY A 74 4.46 9.95 -3.29
N SER A 75 4.42 8.81 -2.61
CA SER A 75 4.00 7.54 -3.20
C SER A 75 2.55 7.61 -3.67
N ALA A 76 1.65 8.22 -2.89
CA ALA A 76 0.25 8.39 -3.29
C ALA A 76 0.11 9.27 -4.54
N VAL A 77 0.84 10.39 -4.61
CA VAL A 77 0.86 11.29 -5.78
C VAL A 77 1.40 10.57 -7.01
N VAL A 78 2.49 9.81 -6.88
CA VAL A 78 3.07 9.04 -7.99
C VAL A 78 2.09 7.99 -8.51
N VAL A 79 1.44 7.24 -7.62
CA VAL A 79 0.44 6.25 -8.01
C VAL A 79 -0.76 6.91 -8.69
N ALA A 80 -1.25 8.04 -8.18
CA ALA A 80 -2.33 8.79 -8.79
C ALA A 80 -1.96 9.33 -10.18
N ALA A 81 -0.72 9.81 -10.36
CA ALA A 81 -0.22 10.26 -11.66
C ALA A 81 -0.04 9.10 -12.66
N LEU A 82 0.30 7.90 -12.17
CA LEU A 82 0.43 6.69 -12.99
C LEU A 82 -0.91 6.02 -13.29
N ALA A 83 -1.98 6.33 -12.54
CA ALA A 83 -3.30 5.75 -12.71
C ALA A 83 -3.81 5.75 -14.18
N PRO A 84 -3.78 6.87 -14.93
CA PRO A 84 -4.20 6.87 -16.33
C PRO A 84 -3.30 6.01 -17.24
N ALA A 85 -1.99 5.91 -16.95
CA ALA A 85 -1.07 5.07 -17.72
C ALA A 85 -1.33 3.58 -17.44
N ILE A 86 -1.61 3.22 -16.19
CA ILE A 86 -1.97 1.87 -15.77
C ILE A 86 -3.32 1.46 -16.37
N ALA A 87 -4.30 2.37 -16.36
CA ALA A 87 -5.60 2.16 -17.01
C ALA A 87 -5.44 1.92 -18.51
N GLY A 88 -4.59 2.70 -19.18
CA GLY A 88 -4.27 2.51 -20.60
C GLY A 88 -3.55 1.18 -20.90
N PHE A 89 -2.69 0.70 -20.01
CA PHE A 89 -2.00 -0.59 -20.15
C PHE A 89 -2.94 -1.79 -19.98
N TYR A 90 -3.89 -1.71 -19.05
CA TYR A 90 -4.86 -2.78 -18.81
C TYR A 90 -6.09 -2.72 -19.74
N GLY A 91 -6.30 -1.60 -20.45
CA GLY A 91 -7.32 -1.46 -21.49
C GLY A 91 -8.76 -1.41 -20.99
N ASP A 92 -8.97 -1.21 -19.69
CA ASP A 92 -10.30 -1.21 -19.06
C ASP A 92 -10.72 0.22 -18.67
N GLN A 93 -11.78 0.73 -19.32
CA GLN A 93 -12.33 2.07 -19.05
C GLN A 93 -12.82 2.25 -17.62
N ARG A 94 -13.09 1.15 -16.90
CA ARG A 94 -13.50 1.16 -15.49
C ARG A 94 -12.41 1.61 -14.53
N MET A 95 -11.14 1.68 -14.96
CA MET A 95 -10.05 2.19 -14.13
C MET A 95 -9.97 3.73 -14.09
N LEU A 96 -10.70 4.42 -14.97
CA LEU A 96 -10.65 5.88 -15.09
C LEU A 96 -11.68 6.61 -14.20
N GLY A 97 -12.62 5.91 -13.55
CA GLY A 97 -13.70 6.51 -12.76
C GLY A 97 -14.26 5.61 -11.67
#